data_AF-A0A399RMY4-F1
#
_entry.id   AF-A0A399RMY4-F1
#
_cell.length_a   1.000
_cell.length_b   1.000
_cell.length_c   1.000
_cell.angle_alpha   90.00
_cell.angle_beta   90.00
_cell.angle_gamma   90.00
#
_symmetry.space_group_name_H-M   'P 1'
#
loop_
_entity.id
_entity.type
_entity.pdbx_description
1 polymer ?
#
loop_
_entity_poly.entity_id
_entity_poly.type
_entity_poly.pdbx_seq_one_letter_code
_entity_poly.pdbx_strand_id
1 'polypeptide(L)'
;MSDKFEYSVLVEPYIPSGEDSFEFLTPLEREVWTLNGKLHNHRGPAVVIRQTETGRVVQEEYYVEGLRHRDDAPAFIIRSDSEEERHWYKDGKFHRKGGPAIEVECLLNGILTQDVWLQEGKIHRVGAPARVCRDDADGLEHSIEYFENGERHRTDGGPALIERDVWSHFGVIKSAWYKHGKLHRTDGGPALIQREVLHSDNVVKSEWYRDGELFRENGQPTTVRSDYDESSPIADGLSSGPY
;
A
#
# COMPACT_ATOMS: atom_id res chain seq x y z
N MET A 1 -35.70 -27.93 17.52
CA MET A 1 -35.12 -27.06 18.55
C MET A 1 -34.83 -25.75 17.86
N SER A 2 -35.50 -24.66 18.23
CA SER A 2 -35.17 -23.34 17.70
C SER A 2 -33.94 -22.86 18.47
N ASP A 3 -32.79 -22.78 17.81
CA ASP A 3 -31.66 -22.04 18.36
C ASP A 3 -32.15 -20.61 18.61
N LYS A 4 -32.27 -20.23 19.88
CA LYS A 4 -32.55 -18.86 20.25
C LYS A 4 -31.27 -18.09 19.97
N PHE A 5 -31.24 -17.37 18.87
CA PHE A 5 -30.19 -16.43 18.56
C PHE A 5 -30.26 -15.29 19.60
N GLU A 6 -29.40 -15.33 20.62
CA GLU A 6 -29.22 -14.22 21.55
C GLU A 6 -28.33 -13.18 20.90
N TYR A 7 -28.95 -12.09 20.43
CA TYR A 7 -28.24 -10.91 19.98
C TYR A 7 -28.04 -9.97 21.17
N SER A 8 -26.82 -9.47 21.35
CA SER A 8 -26.53 -8.39 22.30
C SER A 8 -25.94 -7.20 21.58
N VAL A 9 -26.33 -6.00 22.04
CA VAL A 9 -25.74 -4.73 21.64
C VAL A 9 -25.07 -4.13 22.85
N LEU A 10 -23.77 -3.87 22.77
CA LEU A 10 -23.02 -3.13 23.77
C LEU A 10 -22.69 -1.75 23.21
N VAL A 11 -22.91 -0.71 24.02
CA VAL A 11 -22.57 0.68 23.72
C VAL A 11 -21.68 1.19 24.85
N GLU A 12 -20.46 1.60 24.51
CA GLU A 12 -19.47 2.02 25.50
C GLU A 12 -18.57 3.15 24.99
N PRO A 13 -18.01 4.00 25.88
CA PRO A 13 -16.93 4.90 25.53
C PRO A 13 -15.74 4.11 24.99
N TYR A 14 -15.18 4.58 23.88
CA TYR A 14 -14.05 3.95 23.22
C TYR A 14 -12.84 4.87 23.18
N ILE A 15 -11.68 4.33 23.54
CA ILE A 15 -10.39 4.99 23.44
C ILE A 15 -9.55 4.16 22.47
N PRO A 16 -9.20 4.69 21.28
CA PRO A 16 -8.35 3.98 20.33
C PRO A 16 -7.01 3.61 20.99
N SER A 17 -6.54 2.40 20.77
CA SER A 17 -5.22 1.94 21.21
C SER A 17 -4.28 1.85 20.00
N GLY A 18 -3.15 2.56 20.01
CA GLY A 18 -2.16 2.53 18.92
C GLY A 18 -1.91 3.91 18.30
N GLU A 19 -1.18 3.98 17.18
CA GLU A 19 -0.87 5.25 16.50
C GLU A 19 -2.11 5.95 15.92
N ASP A 20 -3.23 5.23 15.76
CA ASP A 20 -4.55 5.77 15.38
C ASP A 20 -5.18 6.68 16.48
N SER A 21 -4.54 6.84 17.64
CA SER A 21 -5.05 7.68 18.73
C SER A 21 -4.91 9.18 18.49
N PHE A 22 -4.12 9.62 17.50
CA PHE A 22 -3.83 11.04 17.28
C PHE A 22 -4.89 11.78 16.46
N GLU A 23 -5.69 11.08 15.66
CA GLU A 23 -6.72 11.71 14.81
C GLU A 23 -8.06 11.93 15.54
N PHE A 24 -8.30 11.18 16.61
CA PHE A 24 -9.57 11.24 17.36
C PHE A 24 -9.36 11.89 18.72
N LEU A 25 -9.15 13.21 18.72
CA LEU A 25 -9.05 14.03 19.94
C LEU A 25 -10.38 14.16 20.71
N THR A 26 -11.48 13.61 20.17
CA THR A 26 -12.82 13.67 20.75
C THR A 26 -13.24 12.30 21.29
N PRO A 27 -14.10 12.24 22.32
CA PRO A 27 -14.65 10.99 22.81
C PRO A 27 -15.35 10.20 21.70
N LEU A 28 -15.14 8.88 21.69
CA LEU A 28 -15.78 7.97 20.75
C LEU A 28 -16.79 7.08 21.49
N GLU A 29 -17.85 6.72 20.79
CA GLU A 29 -18.83 5.72 21.20
C GLU A 29 -18.72 4.52 20.27
N ARG A 30 -18.77 3.31 20.83
CA ARG A 30 -18.68 2.06 20.08
C ARG A 30 -19.93 1.22 20.32
N GLU A 31 -20.63 0.89 19.25
CA GLU A 31 -21.75 -0.05 19.23
C GLU A 31 -21.29 -1.40 18.66
N VAL A 32 -21.64 -2.51 19.32
CA VAL A 32 -21.19 -3.86 18.95
C VAL A 32 -22.34 -4.84 18.92
N TRP A 33 -22.51 -5.56 17.81
CA TRP A 33 -23.48 -6.65 17.67
C TRP A 33 -22.77 -7.99 17.76
N THR A 34 -23.23 -8.83 18.69
CA THR A 34 -22.74 -10.19 18.82
C THR A 34 -23.86 -11.21 18.71
N LEU A 35 -23.49 -12.41 18.26
CA LEU A 35 -24.32 -13.60 18.30
C LEU A 35 -23.48 -14.73 18.90
N ASN A 36 -23.98 -15.40 19.94
CA ASN A 36 -23.26 -16.47 20.65
C ASN A 36 -21.83 -16.06 21.08
N GLY A 37 -21.67 -14.80 21.49
CA GLY A 37 -20.39 -14.23 21.92
C GLY A 37 -19.40 -13.89 20.79
N LYS A 38 -19.80 -14.01 19.52
CA LYS A 38 -18.98 -13.64 18.35
C LYS A 38 -19.54 -12.41 17.65
N LEU A 39 -18.69 -11.56 17.07
CA LEU A 39 -19.14 -10.44 16.23
C LEU A 39 -19.99 -10.97 15.07
N HIS A 40 -21.21 -10.45 14.94
CA HIS A 40 -22.13 -10.92 13.91
C HIS A 40 -23.22 -9.88 13.66
N ASN A 41 -23.41 -9.49 12.40
CA ASN A 41 -24.62 -8.77 11.97
C ASN A 41 -24.88 -9.00 10.47
N HIS A 42 -25.99 -9.68 10.12
CA HIS A 42 -26.39 -9.93 8.73
C HIS A 42 -27.16 -8.76 8.08
N ARG A 43 -27.52 -7.72 8.85
CA ARG A 43 -28.31 -6.57 8.39
C ARG A 43 -27.52 -5.29 8.26
N GLY A 44 -26.25 -5.30 8.67
CA GLY A 44 -25.44 -4.09 8.78
C GLY A 44 -24.10 -4.36 9.45
N PRO A 45 -23.40 -3.32 9.89
CA PRO A 45 -22.14 -3.45 10.59
C PRO A 45 -22.33 -4.16 11.94
N ALA A 46 -21.39 -5.03 12.30
CA ALA A 46 -21.31 -5.64 13.62
C ALA A 46 -20.51 -4.78 14.61
N VAL A 47 -19.75 -3.80 14.13
CA VAL A 47 -19.12 -2.76 14.95
C VAL A 47 -19.33 -1.41 14.27
N VAL A 48 -19.79 -0.42 15.02
CA VAL A 48 -19.87 0.97 14.58
C VAL A 48 -19.17 1.84 15.61
N ILE A 49 -18.26 2.71 15.16
CA ILE A 49 -17.62 3.71 16.02
C ILE A 49 -18.02 5.10 15.53
N ARG A 50 -18.45 5.95 16.46
CA ARG A 50 -18.92 7.30 16.20
C ARG A 50 -18.21 8.30 17.09
N GLN A 51 -17.98 9.51 16.58
CA GLN A 51 -17.65 10.65 17.44
C GLN A 51 -18.87 10.98 18.31
N THR A 52 -18.68 11.05 19.62
CA THR A 52 -19.79 11.30 20.56
C THR A 52 -20.41 12.67 20.35
N GLU A 53 -19.61 13.68 20.01
CA GLU A 53 -20.07 15.07 19.89
C GLU A 53 -20.91 15.32 18.63
N THR A 54 -20.49 14.75 17.49
CA THR A 54 -21.11 15.00 16.18
C THR A 54 -22.06 13.88 15.75
N GLY A 55 -21.95 12.69 16.35
CA GLY A 55 -22.63 11.47 15.92
C GLY A 55 -22.07 10.88 14.62
N ARG A 56 -21.02 11.48 14.05
CA ARG A 56 -20.40 11.06 12.80
C ARG A 56 -19.79 9.67 12.96
N VAL A 57 -20.12 8.75 12.04
CA VAL A 57 -19.48 7.44 11.96
C VAL A 57 -18.05 7.60 11.43
N VAL A 58 -17.08 7.15 12.21
CA VAL A 58 -15.66 7.12 11.82
C VAL A 58 -15.20 5.72 11.45
N GLN A 59 -15.92 4.67 11.88
CA GLN A 59 -15.58 3.30 11.54
C GLN A 59 -16.82 2.40 11.47
N GLU A 60 -16.82 1.50 10.49
CA GLU A 60 -17.79 0.42 10.36
C GLU A 60 -17.07 -0.90 10.08
N GLU A 61 -17.43 -1.95 10.79
CA GLU A 61 -16.93 -3.29 10.52
C GLU A 61 -18.07 -4.30 10.39
N TYR A 62 -17.96 -5.16 9.40
CA TYR A 62 -18.98 -6.15 9.03
C TYR A 62 -18.44 -7.55 9.30
N TYR A 63 -19.19 -8.31 10.11
CA TYR A 63 -18.82 -9.66 10.52
C TYR A 63 -20.00 -10.62 10.39
N VAL A 64 -19.68 -11.85 10.01
CA VAL A 64 -20.58 -13.01 10.05
C VAL A 64 -19.86 -14.14 10.79
N GLU A 65 -20.47 -14.66 11.85
CA GLU A 65 -19.91 -15.75 12.68
C GLU A 65 -18.50 -15.48 13.23
N GLY A 66 -18.20 -14.21 13.55
CA GLY A 66 -16.90 -13.78 14.07
C GLY A 66 -15.83 -13.56 13.00
N LEU A 67 -16.13 -13.77 11.72
CA LEU A 67 -15.22 -13.51 10.61
C LEU A 67 -15.61 -12.23 9.89
N ARG A 68 -14.63 -11.35 9.66
CA ARG A 68 -14.84 -10.10 8.90
C ARG A 68 -15.22 -10.47 7.47
N HIS A 69 -16.41 -10.06 7.04
CA HIS A 69 -17.00 -10.51 5.79
C HIS A 69 -18.16 -9.62 5.34
N ARG A 70 -18.22 -9.37 4.03
CA ARG A 70 -19.33 -8.71 3.33
C ARG A 70 -19.21 -9.03 1.83
N ASP A 71 -20.27 -9.53 1.21
CA ASP A 71 -20.19 -10.13 -0.14
C ASP A 71 -19.88 -9.11 -1.26
N ASP A 72 -20.57 -7.96 -1.27
CA ASP A 72 -20.55 -7.02 -2.41
C ASP A 72 -20.06 -5.61 -2.04
N ALA A 73 -19.51 -5.44 -0.84
CA ALA A 73 -19.13 -4.14 -0.29
C ALA A 73 -17.96 -4.30 0.69
N PRO A 74 -17.25 -3.22 1.04
CA PRO A 74 -16.16 -3.30 2.00
C PRO A 74 -16.67 -3.77 3.37
N ALA A 75 -15.91 -4.67 3.99
CA ALA A 75 -16.22 -5.23 5.29
C ALA A 75 -15.56 -4.45 6.44
N PHE A 76 -14.64 -3.54 6.12
CA PHE A 76 -14.10 -2.57 7.07
C PHE A 76 -13.99 -1.24 6.35
N ILE A 77 -14.48 -0.19 7.00
CA ILE A 77 -14.46 1.18 6.49
C ILE A 77 -14.01 2.07 7.63
N ILE A 78 -13.03 2.93 7.39
CA ILE A 78 -12.58 3.97 8.34
C ILE A 78 -12.61 5.32 7.63
N ARG A 79 -12.96 6.37 8.37
CA ARG A 79 -13.14 7.72 7.87
C ARG A 79 -12.47 8.73 8.79
N SER A 80 -11.56 9.52 8.23
CA SER A 80 -11.02 10.73 8.84
C SER A 80 -11.73 11.95 8.25
N ASP A 81 -11.32 13.17 8.63
CA ASP A 81 -11.90 14.40 8.06
C ASP A 81 -11.63 14.57 6.56
N SER A 82 -10.54 13.99 6.05
CA SER A 82 -10.11 14.15 4.66
C SER A 82 -10.14 12.86 3.85
N GLU A 83 -10.22 11.68 4.46
CA GLU A 83 -10.07 10.40 3.76
C GLU A 83 -11.08 9.33 4.21
N GLU A 84 -11.40 8.42 3.29
CA GLU A 84 -12.09 7.16 3.59
C GLU A 84 -11.26 5.99 3.05
N GLU A 85 -10.93 5.03 3.93
CA GLU A 85 -10.35 3.75 3.52
C GLU A 85 -11.40 2.65 3.55
N ARG A 86 -11.40 1.82 2.50
CA ARG A 86 -12.34 0.70 2.31
C ARG A 86 -11.58 -0.59 2.11
N HIS A 87 -11.89 -1.59 2.93
CA HIS A 87 -11.20 -2.87 2.93
C HIS A 87 -12.16 -4.02 2.66
N TRP A 88 -11.81 -4.87 1.69
CA TRP A 88 -12.56 -6.08 1.32
C TRP A 88 -11.89 -7.32 1.87
N TYR A 89 -12.73 -8.24 2.33
CA TYR A 89 -12.30 -9.47 2.99
C TYR A 89 -12.99 -10.69 2.39
N LYS A 90 -12.25 -11.78 2.31
CA LYS A 90 -12.75 -13.12 2.07
C LYS A 90 -12.14 -14.05 3.11
N ASP A 91 -12.99 -14.82 3.80
CA ASP A 91 -12.57 -15.77 4.83
C ASP A 91 -11.64 -15.14 5.90
N GLY A 92 -11.95 -13.90 6.30
CA GLY A 92 -11.18 -13.15 7.30
C GLY A 92 -9.85 -12.56 6.82
N LYS A 93 -9.51 -12.66 5.54
CA LYS A 93 -8.27 -12.08 4.96
C LYS A 93 -8.58 -11.05 3.89
N PHE A 94 -7.69 -10.06 3.71
CA PHE A 94 -7.82 -9.10 2.61
C PHE A 94 -7.88 -9.79 1.26
N HIS A 95 -8.97 -9.57 0.53
CA HIS A 95 -9.24 -10.16 -0.78
C HIS A 95 -10.46 -9.48 -1.42
N ARG A 96 -10.39 -9.17 -2.71
CA ARG A 96 -11.58 -8.83 -3.52
C ARG A 96 -11.51 -9.47 -4.90
N LYS A 97 -12.61 -10.06 -5.35
CA LYS A 97 -12.70 -10.62 -6.71
C LYS A 97 -12.82 -9.48 -7.72
N GLY A 98 -11.86 -9.38 -8.64
CA GLY A 98 -11.93 -8.47 -9.79
C GLY A 98 -11.59 -6.99 -9.50
N GLY A 99 -11.27 -6.64 -8.25
CA GLY A 99 -10.93 -5.27 -7.85
C GLY A 99 -9.86 -5.25 -6.76
N PRO A 100 -9.41 -4.07 -6.34
CA PRO A 100 -8.49 -3.92 -5.22
C PRO A 100 -9.17 -4.32 -3.92
N ALA A 101 -8.40 -4.91 -3.00
CA ALA A 101 -8.88 -5.28 -1.67
C ALA A 101 -8.76 -4.12 -0.66
N ILE A 102 -8.02 -3.06 -1.00
CA ILE A 102 -7.95 -1.80 -0.26
C ILE A 102 -8.10 -0.67 -1.26
N GLU A 103 -8.98 0.27 -0.97
CA GLU A 103 -9.13 1.55 -1.67
C GLU A 103 -9.04 2.68 -0.65
N VAL A 104 -8.34 3.76 -0.98
CA VAL A 104 -8.32 5.02 -0.20
C VAL A 104 -8.82 6.14 -1.09
N GLU A 105 -9.73 6.95 -0.56
CA GLU A 105 -10.37 8.06 -1.26
C GLU A 105 -10.21 9.36 -0.47
N CYS A 106 -9.76 10.43 -1.15
CA CYS A 106 -9.79 11.77 -0.60
C CYS A 106 -11.22 12.31 -0.62
N LEU A 107 -11.81 12.52 0.56
CA LEU A 107 -13.18 13.00 0.73
C LEU A 107 -13.37 14.47 0.33
N LEU A 108 -12.28 15.24 0.17
CA LEU A 108 -12.36 16.64 -0.26
C LEU A 108 -12.72 16.78 -1.74
N ASN A 109 -12.36 15.79 -2.58
CA ASN A 109 -12.56 15.86 -4.03
C ASN A 109 -12.95 14.54 -4.71
N GLY A 110 -13.05 13.44 -3.96
CA GLY A 110 -13.47 12.12 -4.43
C GLY A 110 -12.39 11.34 -5.20
N ILE A 111 -11.13 11.77 -5.13
CA ILE A 111 -10.03 11.10 -5.84
C ILE A 111 -9.62 9.82 -5.10
N LEU A 112 -9.55 8.70 -5.82
CA LEU A 112 -8.97 7.45 -5.31
C LEU A 112 -7.44 7.54 -5.26
N THR A 113 -6.91 7.88 -4.09
CA THR A 113 -5.48 8.08 -3.84
C THR A 113 -4.73 6.76 -3.77
N GLN A 114 -5.38 5.64 -3.44
CA GLN A 114 -4.73 4.34 -3.40
C GLN A 114 -5.63 3.18 -3.82
N ASP A 115 -5.06 2.27 -4.61
CA ASP A 115 -5.61 0.93 -4.86
C ASP A 115 -4.57 -0.14 -4.51
N VAL A 116 -4.94 -1.14 -3.71
CA VAL A 116 -4.08 -2.29 -3.41
C VAL A 116 -4.81 -3.60 -3.68
N TRP A 117 -4.25 -4.44 -4.56
CA TRP A 117 -4.74 -5.78 -4.83
C TRP A 117 -4.09 -6.77 -3.87
N LEU A 118 -4.92 -7.45 -3.08
CA LEU A 118 -4.48 -8.52 -2.20
C LEU A 118 -5.21 -9.82 -2.51
N GLN A 119 -4.49 -10.93 -2.36
CA GLN A 119 -5.02 -12.28 -2.37
C GLN A 119 -4.52 -13.02 -1.13
N GLU A 120 -5.44 -13.57 -0.33
CA GLU A 120 -5.12 -14.26 0.92
C GLU A 120 -4.28 -13.41 1.89
N GLY A 121 -4.54 -12.10 1.93
CA GLY A 121 -3.82 -11.16 2.80
C GLY A 121 -2.44 -10.74 2.29
N LYS A 122 -2.02 -11.16 1.10
CA LYS A 122 -0.74 -10.77 0.49
C LYS A 122 -0.97 -9.89 -0.72
N ILE A 123 -0.18 -8.82 -0.88
CA ILE A 123 -0.21 -7.99 -2.09
C ILE A 123 0.12 -8.87 -3.29
N HIS A 124 -0.80 -8.96 -4.25
CA HIS A 124 -0.70 -9.90 -5.36
C HIS A 124 -1.55 -9.42 -6.52
N ARG A 125 -0.95 -9.32 -7.71
CA ARG A 125 -1.67 -9.19 -8.98
C ARG A 125 -0.81 -9.67 -10.14
N VAL A 126 -1.29 -10.68 -10.87
CA VAL A 126 -0.59 -11.18 -12.06
C VAL A 126 -0.76 -10.22 -13.23
N GLY A 127 0.36 -9.83 -13.84
CA GLY A 127 0.39 -9.08 -15.11
C GLY A 127 -0.09 -7.63 -15.07
N ALA A 128 -0.39 -7.09 -13.88
CA ALA A 128 -0.85 -5.71 -13.70
C ALA A 128 -0.35 -5.17 -12.34
N PRO A 129 -0.37 -3.83 -12.12
CA PRO A 129 0.04 -3.24 -10.86
C PRO A 129 -0.75 -3.76 -9.66
N ALA A 130 -0.06 -4.24 -8.63
CA ALA A 130 -0.70 -4.71 -7.40
C ALA A 130 -0.86 -3.59 -6.36
N ARG A 131 -0.15 -2.47 -6.52
CA ARG A 131 -0.39 -1.22 -5.77
C ARG A 131 -0.24 -0.03 -6.71
N VAL A 132 -1.17 0.91 -6.61
CA VAL A 132 -1.16 2.18 -7.34
C VAL A 132 -1.45 3.29 -6.33
N CYS A 133 -0.60 4.31 -6.28
CA CYS A 133 -0.83 5.55 -5.51
C CYS A 133 -0.95 6.74 -6.45
N ARG A 134 -1.89 7.63 -6.14
CA ARG A 134 -2.23 8.82 -6.92
C ARG A 134 -2.15 10.05 -6.02
N ASP A 135 -1.77 11.17 -6.62
CA ASP A 135 -1.77 12.46 -5.94
C ASP A 135 -3.21 12.89 -5.64
N ASP A 136 -3.45 13.43 -4.46
CA ASP A 136 -4.79 13.81 -4.03
C ASP A 136 -5.24 15.14 -4.65
N ALA A 137 -4.37 15.94 -5.27
CA ALA A 137 -4.75 17.20 -5.90
C ALA A 137 -5.34 17.00 -7.30
N ASP A 138 -4.81 16.05 -8.08
CA ASP A 138 -5.19 15.85 -9.49
C ASP A 138 -5.47 14.39 -9.89
N GLY A 139 -5.19 13.42 -9.02
CA GLY A 139 -5.45 12.00 -9.27
C GLY A 139 -4.46 11.35 -10.22
N LEU A 140 -3.32 11.98 -10.52
CA LEU A 140 -2.29 11.40 -11.36
C LEU A 140 -1.48 10.35 -10.57
N GLU A 141 -1.20 9.23 -11.23
CA GLU A 141 -0.41 8.14 -10.65
C GLU A 141 1.03 8.58 -10.45
N HIS A 142 1.51 8.54 -9.20
CA HIS A 142 2.91 8.86 -8.87
C HIS A 142 3.69 7.65 -8.35
N SER A 143 3.02 6.55 -7.99
CA SER A 143 3.69 5.30 -7.61
C SER A 143 2.93 4.08 -8.12
N ILE A 144 3.65 3.18 -8.78
CA ILE A 144 3.11 1.95 -9.35
C ILE A 144 4.03 0.79 -8.96
N GLU A 145 3.47 -0.22 -8.31
CA GLU A 145 4.21 -1.40 -7.89
C GLU A 145 3.55 -2.71 -8.32
N TYR A 146 4.40 -3.67 -8.66
CA TYR A 146 4.03 -5.00 -9.11
C TYR A 146 4.47 -6.02 -8.06
N PHE A 147 3.54 -6.89 -7.68
CA PHE A 147 3.76 -7.92 -6.69
C PHE A 147 3.08 -9.21 -7.12
N GLU A 148 3.75 -10.33 -6.82
CA GLU A 148 3.17 -11.66 -6.89
C GLU A 148 3.42 -12.37 -5.55
N ASN A 149 2.34 -12.81 -4.90
CA ASN A 149 2.37 -13.57 -3.65
C ASN A 149 3.08 -12.86 -2.48
N GLY A 150 2.96 -11.52 -2.42
CA GLY A 150 3.58 -10.69 -1.39
C GLY A 150 5.01 -10.26 -1.72
N GLU A 151 5.59 -10.75 -2.81
CA GLU A 151 6.94 -10.39 -3.23
C GLU A 151 6.88 -9.40 -4.39
N ARG A 152 7.64 -8.29 -4.30
CA ARG A 152 7.81 -7.40 -5.46
C ARG A 152 8.41 -8.22 -6.62
N HIS A 153 7.71 -8.24 -7.74
CA HIS A 153 8.07 -9.06 -8.89
C HIS A 153 7.35 -8.53 -10.13
N ARG A 154 8.01 -8.59 -11.29
CA ARG A 154 7.36 -8.37 -12.58
C ARG A 154 7.94 -9.29 -13.65
N THR A 155 7.07 -10.03 -14.36
CA THR A 155 7.46 -11.09 -15.30
C THR A 155 7.71 -10.61 -16.74
N ASP A 156 7.28 -9.40 -17.11
CA ASP A 156 7.42 -8.83 -18.45
C ASP A 156 8.78 -8.14 -18.73
N GLY A 157 9.70 -8.17 -17.76
CA GLY A 157 11.01 -7.51 -17.83
C GLY A 157 11.01 -6.01 -17.52
N GLY A 158 9.84 -5.41 -17.31
CA GLY A 158 9.69 -4.05 -16.83
C GLY A 158 10.07 -3.89 -15.35
N PRO A 159 10.22 -2.64 -14.88
CA PRO A 159 10.44 -2.37 -13.46
C PRO A 159 9.21 -2.78 -12.64
N ALA A 160 9.45 -3.37 -11.47
CA ALA A 160 8.41 -3.72 -10.51
C ALA A 160 8.04 -2.57 -9.56
N LEU A 161 8.84 -1.48 -9.55
CA LEU A 161 8.53 -0.22 -8.89
C LEU A 161 8.80 0.92 -9.86
N ILE A 162 7.84 1.82 -10.01
CA ILE A 162 7.94 3.05 -10.79
C ILE A 162 7.45 4.19 -9.89
N GLU A 163 8.30 5.17 -9.62
CA GLU A 163 7.91 6.41 -8.94
C GLU A 163 8.04 7.57 -9.93
N ARG A 164 7.05 8.46 -9.95
CA ARG A 164 7.05 9.69 -10.74
C ARG A 164 7.15 10.88 -9.81
N ASP A 165 7.68 11.97 -10.34
CA ASP A 165 7.69 13.24 -9.64
C ASP A 165 6.25 13.73 -9.44
N VAL A 166 5.89 14.03 -8.20
CA VAL A 166 4.56 14.52 -7.82
C VAL A 166 4.32 15.94 -8.29
N TRP A 167 5.34 16.77 -8.55
CA TRP A 167 5.09 18.16 -8.99
C TRP A 167 4.92 18.27 -10.50
N SER A 168 5.70 17.51 -11.26
CA SER A 168 5.56 17.47 -12.71
C SER A 168 4.57 16.42 -13.20
N HIS A 169 4.38 15.32 -12.49
CA HIS A 169 3.65 14.11 -12.91
C HIS A 169 4.15 13.42 -14.20
N PHE A 170 5.06 14.05 -14.94
CA PHE A 170 5.52 13.57 -16.25
C PHE A 170 6.82 12.75 -16.16
N GLY A 171 7.73 13.07 -15.23
CA GLY A 171 9.04 12.42 -15.12
C GLY A 171 9.02 11.18 -14.22
N VAL A 172 9.54 10.05 -14.72
CA VAL A 172 9.85 8.88 -13.85
C VAL A 172 11.12 9.19 -13.07
N ILE A 173 11.02 9.41 -11.77
CA ILE A 173 12.18 9.69 -10.91
C ILE A 173 12.85 8.42 -10.41
N LYS A 174 12.15 7.28 -10.44
CA LYS A 174 12.72 6.01 -10.01
C LYS A 174 12.12 4.82 -10.74
N SER A 175 13.00 3.92 -11.14
CA SER A 175 12.62 2.59 -11.64
C SER A 175 13.43 1.56 -10.88
N ALA A 176 12.78 0.54 -10.35
CA ALA A 176 13.47 -0.58 -9.73
C ALA A 176 12.91 -1.94 -10.19
N TRP A 177 13.82 -2.86 -10.48
CA TRP A 177 13.55 -4.20 -10.95
C TRP A 177 13.75 -5.19 -9.81
N TYR A 178 12.80 -6.11 -9.69
CA TYR A 178 12.79 -7.10 -8.63
C TYR A 178 12.50 -8.48 -9.18
N LYS A 179 13.13 -9.48 -8.58
CA LYS A 179 12.83 -10.91 -8.76
C LYS A 179 12.71 -11.55 -7.40
N HIS A 180 11.54 -12.13 -7.11
CA HIS A 180 11.23 -12.76 -5.82
C HIS A 180 11.51 -11.84 -4.62
N GLY A 181 11.05 -10.60 -4.70
CA GLY A 181 11.19 -9.61 -3.63
C GLY A 181 12.58 -8.99 -3.50
N LYS A 182 13.55 -9.42 -4.30
CA LYS A 182 14.94 -8.95 -4.25
C LYS A 182 15.27 -8.09 -5.45
N LEU A 183 16.03 -7.00 -5.26
CA LEU A 183 16.54 -6.20 -6.38
C LEU A 183 17.35 -7.09 -7.32
N HIS A 184 16.94 -7.15 -8.58
CA HIS A 184 17.52 -8.03 -9.58
C HIS A 184 17.04 -7.59 -10.96
N ARG A 185 17.94 -7.58 -11.95
CA ARG A 185 17.57 -7.39 -13.36
C ARG A 185 18.30 -8.38 -14.27
N THR A 186 17.56 -9.07 -15.13
CA THR A 186 18.05 -10.21 -15.92
C THR A 186 18.72 -9.83 -17.25
N ASP A 187 18.51 -8.60 -17.75
CA ASP A 187 19.05 -8.11 -19.02
C ASP A 187 20.45 -7.48 -18.90
N GLY A 188 21.07 -7.54 -17.71
CA GLY A 188 22.38 -6.93 -17.43
C GLY A 188 22.35 -5.41 -17.17
N GLY A 189 21.18 -4.78 -17.30
CA GLY A 189 20.97 -3.38 -16.94
C GLY A 189 20.97 -3.15 -15.42
N PRO A 190 20.98 -1.88 -14.99
CA PRO A 190 20.84 -1.53 -13.58
C PRO A 190 19.46 -1.94 -13.07
N ALA A 191 19.43 -2.55 -11.88
CA ALA A 191 18.22 -2.96 -11.19
C ALA A 191 17.59 -1.83 -10.37
N LEU A 192 18.32 -0.73 -10.14
CA LEU A 192 17.77 0.53 -9.65
C LEU A 192 18.28 1.67 -10.51
N ILE A 193 17.37 2.52 -10.96
CA ILE A 193 17.68 3.77 -11.65
C ILE A 193 16.94 4.90 -10.92
N GLN A 194 17.66 5.95 -10.54
CA GLN A 194 17.09 7.20 -10.05
C GLN A 194 17.41 8.31 -11.04
N ARG A 195 16.41 9.17 -11.30
CA ARG A 195 16.52 10.36 -12.13
C ARG A 195 16.30 11.60 -11.28
N GLU A 196 16.80 12.71 -11.78
CA GLU A 196 16.60 14.02 -11.18
C GLU A 196 15.11 14.39 -11.14
N VAL A 197 14.74 15.17 -10.13
CA VAL A 197 13.40 15.78 -10.02
C VAL A 197 13.36 16.96 -11.01
N LEU A 198 12.20 17.25 -11.64
CA LEU A 198 11.97 18.37 -12.60
C LEU A 198 12.15 18.08 -14.11
N HIS A 199 11.58 16.98 -14.62
CA HIS A 199 11.42 16.70 -16.07
C HIS A 199 12.70 16.37 -16.85
N SER A 200 13.81 16.05 -16.20
CA SER A 200 14.99 15.60 -16.95
C SER A 200 15.06 14.07 -17.00
N ASP A 201 15.38 13.51 -18.16
CA ASP A 201 15.75 12.09 -18.31
C ASP A 201 17.14 11.80 -17.68
N ASN A 202 17.71 12.77 -16.95
CA ASN A 202 19.03 12.71 -16.36
C ASN A 202 19.06 11.66 -15.25
N VAL A 203 19.77 10.56 -15.52
CA VAL A 203 20.00 9.50 -14.55
C VAL A 203 21.07 9.94 -13.56
N VAL A 204 20.65 10.21 -12.32
CA VAL A 204 21.56 10.62 -11.22
C VAL A 204 22.19 9.43 -10.51
N LYS A 205 21.55 8.27 -10.57
CA LYS A 205 22.05 7.04 -9.95
C LYS A 205 21.63 5.81 -10.73
N SER A 206 22.57 4.89 -10.92
CA SER A 206 22.31 3.54 -11.40
C SER A 206 23.00 2.54 -10.48
N GLU A 207 22.28 1.50 -10.07
CA GLU A 207 22.83 0.40 -9.30
C GLU A 207 22.46 -0.96 -9.90
N TRP A 208 23.44 -1.85 -9.92
CA TRP A 208 23.30 -3.21 -10.44
C TRP A 208 23.22 -4.18 -9.29
N TYR A 209 22.23 -5.07 -9.35
CA TYR A 209 21.98 -6.06 -8.32
C TYR A 209 21.73 -7.44 -8.93
N ARG A 210 22.17 -8.47 -8.20
CA ARG A 210 21.81 -9.88 -8.42
C ARG A 210 21.34 -10.46 -7.10
N ASP A 211 20.09 -10.88 -7.07
CA ASP A 211 19.46 -11.52 -5.90
C ASP A 211 19.59 -10.69 -4.61
N GLY A 212 19.43 -9.38 -4.74
CA GLY A 212 19.44 -8.42 -3.64
C GLY A 212 20.82 -7.89 -3.26
N GLU A 213 21.89 -8.42 -3.83
CA GLU A 213 23.27 -8.00 -3.56
C GLU A 213 23.82 -7.16 -4.71
N LEU A 214 24.63 -6.14 -4.38
CA LEU A 214 25.31 -5.31 -5.38
C LEU A 214 26.22 -6.19 -6.22
N PHE A 215 25.95 -6.24 -7.52
CA PHE A 215 26.68 -7.13 -8.42
C PHE A 215 26.64 -6.59 -9.84
N ARG A 216 27.80 -6.57 -10.49
CA ARG A 216 27.95 -6.24 -11.91
C ARG A 216 29.08 -7.07 -12.51
N GLU A 217 28.89 -7.56 -13.72
CA GLU A 217 29.85 -8.45 -14.38
C GLU A 217 31.18 -7.74 -14.66
N ASN A 218 32.26 -8.53 -14.77
CA ASN A 218 33.60 -8.07 -15.16
C ASN A 218 34.22 -7.00 -14.23
N GLY A 219 33.83 -6.96 -12.95
CA GLY A 219 34.37 -6.00 -11.99
C GLY A 219 34.02 -4.55 -12.28
N GLN A 220 32.98 -4.31 -13.10
CA GLN A 220 32.48 -2.96 -13.35
C GLN A 220 31.87 -2.36 -12.07
N PRO A 221 31.82 -1.01 -11.95
CA PRO A 221 31.19 -0.36 -10.80
C PRO A 221 29.73 -0.79 -10.64
N THR A 222 29.38 -1.30 -9.47
CA THR A 222 28.01 -1.70 -9.11
C THR A 222 27.11 -0.51 -8.81
N THR A 223 27.71 0.67 -8.60
CA THR A 223 27.02 1.94 -8.40
C THR A 223 27.69 2.97 -9.29
N VAL A 224 26.87 3.68 -10.07
CA VAL A 224 27.29 4.86 -10.84
C VAL A 224 26.41 6.01 -10.40
N ARG A 225 27.03 7.14 -10.05
CA ARG A 225 26.36 8.40 -9.75
C ARG A 225 26.85 9.43 -10.75
N SER A 226 25.96 10.32 -11.20
CA SER A 226 26.41 11.53 -11.87
C SER A 226 26.64 12.59 -10.79
N ASP A 227 27.88 13.02 -10.64
CA ASP A 227 28.17 14.19 -9.84
C ASP A 227 27.63 15.41 -10.60
N TYR A 228 26.65 16.08 -10.02
CA TYR A 228 26.32 17.44 -10.44
C TYR A 228 27.39 18.34 -9.82
N ASP A 229 28.58 18.32 -10.39
CA ASP A 229 29.59 19.35 -10.14
C ASP A 229 30.18 19.77 -11.48
N GLU A 230 30.25 21.07 -11.72
CA GLU A 230 31.15 21.65 -12.71
C GLU A 230 32.61 21.44 -12.27
N SER A 231 33.04 20.21 -11.96
CA SER A 231 34.45 19.83 -11.88
C SER A 231 34.66 18.34 -11.58
N SER A 232 34.78 17.55 -12.65
CA SER A 232 35.47 16.24 -12.73
C SER A 232 34.88 15.03 -11.95
N PRO A 233 34.82 13.83 -12.56
CA PRO A 233 34.31 12.63 -11.90
C PRO A 233 35.33 12.07 -10.89
N ILE A 234 34.92 11.91 -9.64
CA ILE A 234 35.64 11.10 -8.65
C ILE A 234 35.03 9.69 -8.67
N ALA A 235 35.77 8.75 -9.27
CA ALA A 235 35.47 7.33 -9.14
C ALA A 235 35.97 6.84 -7.77
N ASP A 236 35.09 6.79 -6.77
CA ASP A 236 35.41 6.16 -5.49
C ASP A 236 35.36 4.63 -5.63
N GLY A 237 36.53 4.06 -5.92
CA GLY A 237 36.83 2.64 -5.80
C GLY A 237 37.65 2.38 -4.53
N LEU A 238 37.00 2.06 -3.41
CA LEU A 238 37.69 1.44 -2.28
C LEU A 238 37.80 -0.08 -2.54
N SER A 239 38.92 -0.49 -3.12
CA SER A 239 39.43 -1.87 -3.03
C SER A 239 40.56 -1.89 -2.00
N SER A 240 40.25 -2.34 -0.79
CA SER A 240 41.24 -2.68 0.22
C SER A 240 41.95 -3.98 -0.17
N GLY A 241 43.27 -3.91 -0.35
CA GLY A 241 44.15 -5.05 -0.52
C GLY A 241 45.58 -4.69 -0.05
N PRO A 242 46.24 -5.54 0.75
CA PRO A 242 47.42 -5.15 1.51
C PRO A 242 48.69 -5.24 0.67
N TYR A 243 49.65 -4.34 0.93
CA TYR A 243 51.04 -4.61 1.35
C TYR A 243 51.84 -3.30 1.34
#